data_AF-A0A2N1S2W5-F1
#
_entry.id   AF-A0A2N1S2W5-F1
#
_cell.length_a   1.000
_cell.length_b   1.000
_cell.length_c   1.000
_cell.angle_alpha   90.00
_cell.angle_beta   90.00
_cell.angle_gamma   90.00
#
_symmetry.space_group_name_H-M   'P 1'
#
loop_
_entity.id
_entity.type
_entity.pdbx_description
1 polymer ?
#
loop_
_entity_poly.entity_id
_entity_poly.type
_entity_poly.pdbx_seq_one_letter_code
_entity_poly.pdbx_strand_id
1 'polypeptide(L)' 'MGFEQDMKRMEAITEKLKSNETPLEEAIALFEEGVGIARSVEKQLTEIERKVEILLTPTDDTSAQQPTLAPFAETETR' A
#
# COMPACT_ATOMS: atom_id res chain seq x y z
N MET A 1 -12.45 -6.97 1.10
CA MET A 1 -12.88 -5.56 1.20
C MET A 1 -12.14 -4.80 0.12
N GLY A 2 -12.72 -3.72 -0.42
CA GLY A 2 -12.06 -2.94 -1.47
C GLY A 2 -11.11 -1.90 -0.87
N PHE A 3 -10.13 -1.44 -1.65
CA PHE A 3 -9.19 -0.37 -1.26
C PHE A 3 -9.86 0.82 -0.56
N GLU A 4 -10.94 1.37 -1.11
CA GLU A 4 -11.65 2.51 -0.50
C GLU A 4 -12.26 2.18 0.87
N GLN A 5 -12.73 0.95 1.06
CA GLN A 5 -13.28 0.49 2.33
C GLN A 5 -12.18 0.33 3.38
N ASP A 6 -11.04 -0.25 2.97
CA ASP A 6 -9.85 -0.41 3.79
C ASP A 6 -9.32 0.96 4.24
N MET A 7 -9.28 1.94 3.33
CA MET A 7 -8.90 3.32 3.65
C MET A 7 -9.86 4.01 4.62
N LYS A 8 -11.17 3.91 4.39
CA LYS A 8 -12.18 4.45 5.33
C LYS A 8 -12.06 3.84 6.73
N ARG A 9 -11.75 2.54 6.80
CA ARG A 9 -11.55 1.88 8.08
C ARG A 9 -10.27 2.34 8.78
N MET A 10 -9.17 2.52 8.04
CA MET A 10 -7.92 3.06 8.56
C MET A 10 -8.10 4.47 9.14
N GLU A 11 -8.87 5.33 8.47
CA GLU A 11 -9.20 6.67 8.99
C GLU A 11 -9.96 6.58 10.32
N ALA A 12 -11.01 5.74 10.39
CA ALA A 12 -11.77 5.55 11.61
C ALA A 12 -10.94 4.99 12.77
N ILE A 13 -10.01 4.06 12.49
CA ILE A 13 -9.05 3.54 13.48
C ILE A 13 -8.15 4.68 13.98
N THR A 14 -7.63 5.49 13.06
CA THR A 14 -6.74 6.61 13.37
C THR A 14 -7.44 7.66 14.22
N GLU A 15 -8.70 7.98 13.92
CA GLU A 15 -9.51 8.89 14.73
C GLU A 15 -9.74 8.36 16.14
N LYS A 16 -10.08 7.07 16.27
CA LYS A 16 -10.25 6.43 17.58
C LYS A 16 -8.96 6.45 18.40
N LEU A 17 -7.83 6.05 17.82
CA LEU A 17 -6.54 6.01 18.51
C LEU A 17 -6.03 7.40 18.95
N LYS A 18 -6.51 8.48 18.33
CA LYS A 18 -6.22 9.86 18.74
C LYS A 18 -7.09 10.33 19.91
N SER A 19 -8.17 9.63 20.23
CA SER A 19 -9.01 9.94 21.38
C SER A 19 -8.34 9.49 22.68
N ASN A 20 -8.34 10.35 23.69
CA ASN A 20 -7.85 10.02 25.03
C ASN A 20 -8.78 9.06 25.81
N GLU A 21 -9.93 8.70 25.23
CA GLU A 21 -10.92 7.83 25.86
C GLU A 21 -10.80 6.36 25.45
N THR A 22 -9.86 6.03 24.55
CA THR A 22 -9.67 4.63 24.10
C THR A 22 -8.93 3.82 25.17
N PRO A 23 -9.55 2.77 25.73
CA PRO A 23 -8.87 1.87 26.66
C PRO A 23 -7.67 1.19 25.99
N LEU A 24 -6.65 0.84 26.78
CA LEU A 24 -5.42 0.24 26.26
C LEU A 24 -5.68 -1.04 25.46
N GLU A 25 -6.55 -1.91 25.96
CA GLU A 25 -6.92 -3.15 25.29
C GLU A 25 -7.59 -2.90 23.92
N GLU A 26 -8.46 -1.87 23.83
CA GLU A 26 -9.05 -1.48 22.55
C GLU A 26 -8.01 -0.86 21.62
N ALA A 27 -7.09 -0.05 22.14
CA ALA A 27 -6.02 0.55 21.35
C ALA A 27 -5.10 -0.50 20.72
N ILE A 28 -4.77 -1.58 21.45
CA ILE A 28 -3.98 -2.69 20.94
C ILE A 28 -4.74 -3.41 19.81
N ALA A 29 -6.02 -3.71 20.01
CA ALA A 29 -6.83 -4.36 18.97
C ALA A 29 -6.97 -3.49 17.70
N LEU A 30 -7.19 -2.18 17.87
CA LEU A 30 -7.25 -1.22 16.77
C LEU A 30 -5.92 -1.10 16.02
N PHE A 31 -4.80 -1.17 16.74
CA PHE A 31 -3.47 -1.14 16.13
C PHE A 31 -3.22 -2.41 15.29
N GLU A 32 -3.52 -3.59 15.83
CA GLU A 32 -3.40 -4.86 15.09
C GLU A 32 -4.27 -4.86 13.82
N GLU A 33 -5.50 -4.35 13.93
CA GLU A 33 -6.39 -4.19 12.78
C GLU A 33 -5.79 -3.24 11.74
N GLY A 34 -5.28 -2.08 12.17
CA GLY A 34 -4.62 -1.10 11.30
C GLY A 34 -3.43 -1.70 10.55
N VAL A 35 -2.57 -2.47 11.24
CA VAL A 35 -1.45 -3.19 10.60
C VAL A 35 -1.94 -4.20 9.55
N GLY A 36 -3.03 -4.92 9.85
CA GLY A 36 -3.64 -5.85 8.89
C GLY A 36 -4.15 -5.14 7.63
N ILE A 37 -4.81 -4.00 7.80
CA ILE A 37 -5.31 -3.17 6.69
C ILE A 37 -4.14 -2.64 5.86
N ALA A 38 -3.08 -2.11 6.49
CA ALA A 38 -1.91 -1.59 5.79
C ALA A 38 -1.28 -2.65 4.87
N ARG A 39 -1.11 -3.88 5.37
CA ARG A 39 -0.60 -5.02 4.58
C ARG A 39 -1.54 -5.41 3.44
N SER A 40 -2.85 -5.36 3.67
CA SER A 40 -3.86 -5.63 2.62
C SER A 40 -3.75 -4.62 1.48
N VAL A 41 -3.67 -3.33 1.83
CA VAL A 41 -3.57 -2.23 0.87
C VAL A 41 -2.28 -2.32 0.07
N GLU A 42 -1.14 -2.55 0.74
CA GLU A 42 0.16 -2.75 0.08
C GLU A 42 0.08 -3.88 -0.96
N LYS A 43 -0.48 -5.03 -0.58
CA LYS A 43 -0.65 -6.16 -1.50
C LYS A 43 -1.53 -5.79 -2.71
N GLN A 44 -2.64 -5.07 -2.49
CA GLN A 44 -3.54 -4.66 -3.56
C GLN A 44 -2.82 -3.72 -4.55
N LEU A 45 -2.06 -2.76 -4.04
CA LEU A 45 -1.29 -1.82 -4.87
C LEU A 45 -0.23 -2.56 -5.71
N THR A 46 0.52 -3.48 -5.11
CA THR A 46 1.52 -4.29 -5.82
C THR A 46 0.90 -5.13 -6.93
N GLU A 47 -0.30 -5.69 -6.72
CA GLU A 47 -0.99 -6.43 -7.78
C GLU A 47 -1.47 -5.52 -8.91
N ILE A 48 -1.91 -4.30 -8.60
CA ILE A 48 -2.30 -3.32 -9.60
C ILE A 48 -1.08 -2.88 -10.41
N GLU A 49 0.04 -2.59 -9.75
CA GLU A 49 1.30 -2.21 -10.39
C GLU A 49 1.77 -3.27 -11.38
N ARG A 50 1.78 -4.55 -10.97
CA ARG A 50 2.12 -5.66 -11.87
C ARG A 50 1.19 -5.76 -13.07
N LYS A 51 -0.12 -5.56 -12.87
CA LYS A 51 -1.09 -5.59 -13.98
C LYS A 51 -0.85 -4.44 -14.95
N VAL A 52 -0.53 -3.25 -14.44
CA VAL A 52 -0.19 -2.09 -15.27
C VAL A 52 1.11 -2.37 -16.05
N GLU A 53 2.13 -2.94 -15.42
CA GLU A 53 3.39 -3.33 -16.09
C GLU A 53 3.15 -4.29 -17.26
N ILE A 54 2.33 -5.32 -17.06
CA ILE A 54 1.98 -6.28 -18.13
C ILE A 54 1.25 -5.58 -19.28
N LEU A 55 0.35 -4.63 -18.98
CA LEU A 55 -0.39 -3.89 -20.01
C LEU A 55 0.46 -2.88 -20.76
N LEU A 56 1.46 -2.29 -20.10
CA LEU A 56 2.39 -1.32 -20.70
C LEU A 56 3.54 -2.00 -21.46
N THR A 57 3.83 -3.26 -21.17
CA THR A 57 4.82 -4.05 -21.92
C THR A 57 4.20 -4.43 -23.27
N PRO A 58 4.67 -3.86 -24.40
CA PRO A 58 4.20 -4.26 -25.70
C PRO A 58 4.55 -5.73 -25.92
N THR A 59 3.58 -6.52 -26.39
CA THR A 59 3.81 -7.87 -26.88
C THR A 59 4.49 -7.80 -28.24
N ASP A 60 5.75 -7.37 -28.23
CA ASP A 60 6.66 -7.64 -29.35
C ASP A 60 7.63 -8.71 -28.88
N ASP A 61 7.33 -9.93 -29.30
CA ASP A 61 8.27 -11.04 -29.33
C ASP A 61 9.45 -10.65 -30.22
N THR A 62 10.45 -9.95 -29.67
CA THR A 62 11.87 -10.17 -29.98
C THR A 62 12.79 -9.52 -28.95
N SER A 63 13.68 -10.34 -28.39
CA SER A 63 14.96 -9.95 -27.79
C SER A 63 14.94 -9.32 -26.39
N ALA A 64 14.94 -10.22 -25.39
CA ALA A 64 15.81 -10.19 -24.22
C ALA A 64 16.52 -8.85 -23.93
N GLN A 65 15.87 -7.98 -23.17
CA GLN A 65 16.53 -6.99 -22.32
C GLN A 65 15.65 -6.81 -21.10
N GLN A 66 16.14 -7.28 -19.94
CA GLN A 66 15.49 -7.05 -18.65
C GLN A 66 15.30 -5.53 -18.46
N PRO A 67 14.08 -5.06 -18.18
CA PRO A 67 13.89 -3.66 -17.81
C PRO A 67 14.48 -3.46 -16.41
N THR A 68 15.68 -2.87 -16.34
CA THR A 68 16.19 -2.31 -15.10
C THR A 68 15.37 -1.07 -14.77
N LEU A 69 14.44 -1.20 -13.83
CA LEU A 69 13.87 -0.06 -13.12
C LEU A 69 14.84 0.28 -11.98
N ALA A 70 15.69 1.28 -12.20
CA ALA A 70 16.43 1.86 -11.09
C ALA A 70 15.42 2.47 -10.10
N PRO A 71 15.56 2.24 -8.77
CA PRO A 71 14.78 2.97 -7.80
C PRO A 71 15.08 4.46 -7.99
N PHE A 72 14.08 5.33 -7.79
CA PHE A 72 14.26 6.77 -7.81
C PHE A 72 15.37 7.16 -6.83
N ALA A 73 16.60 7.30 -7.33
CA ALA A 73 17.69 7.87 -6.59
C ALA A 73 17.40 9.35 -6.46
N GLU A 74 17.25 9.76 -5.21
CA GLU A 74 17.00 11.13 -4.76
C GLU A 74 17.81 12.13 -5.58
N THR A 75 17.10 13.07 -6.21
CA THR A 75 17.74 14.32 -6.65
C THR A 75 18.01 15.13 -5.39
N GLU A 76 19.09 14.78 -4.69
CA GLU A 76 19.64 15.61 -3.64
C GLU A 76 20.05 16.96 -4.26
N THR A 77 19.28 17.96 -3.89
CA THR A 77 19.58 19.37 -4.09
C THR A 77 20.71 19.74 -3.14
N ARG A 78 21.94 19.91 -3.63
CA ARG A 78 22.89 20.96 -3.17
C ARG A 78 24.13 21.07 -4.05
#